data_AF-A0A2M7TBE4-F1
#
_entry.id   AF-A0A2M7TBE4-F1
#
_cell.length_a   1.000
_cell.length_b   1.000
_cell.length_c   1.000
_cell.angle_alpha   90.00
_cell.angle_beta   90.00
_cell.angle_gamma   90.00
#
_symmetry.space_group_name_H-M   'P 1'
#
loop_
_entity.id
_entity.type
_entity.pdbx_description
1 polymer ?
#
loop_
_entity_poly.entity_id
_entity_poly.type
_entity_poly.pdbx_seq_one_letter_code
_entity_poly.pdbx_strand_id
1 'polypeptide(L)'
;YYSGKKKRHTLKTQLVVNGRGKILHISKTYPGSIHDYAVFKKERTAEAIPKQSRSYGDKGFIGVNKDYPGLDFRLPIKRNRFKKTLTRSEKIFNTKLAKKRVVVEHVISKLKKYTFLAQVFRGKIASYNQDFKNIATLVNFRLASAT
;
A
#
# COMPACT_ATOMS: atom_id res chain seq x y z
N TYR A 1 15.18 10.53 7.51
CA TYR A 1 13.74 10.72 7.81
C TYR A 1 13.07 11.85 7.03
N TYR A 2 13.79 12.87 6.54
CA TYR A 2 13.18 13.98 5.81
C TYR A 2 12.66 13.55 4.43
N SER A 3 11.42 13.92 4.11
CA SER A 3 10.80 13.68 2.81
C SER A 3 10.70 14.99 2.04
N GLY A 4 11.46 15.11 0.94
CA GLY A 4 11.45 16.30 0.09
C GLY A 4 10.05 16.61 -0.47
N LYS A 5 9.27 15.57 -0.81
CA LYS A 5 7.89 15.70 -1.28
C LYS A 5 6.95 16.32 -0.23
N LYS A 6 7.16 16.00 1.05
CA LYS A 6 6.31 16.48 2.15
C LYS A 6 6.92 17.67 2.92
N LYS A 7 8.15 18.04 2.56
CA LYS A 7 8.99 19.05 3.21
C LYS A 7 9.04 18.90 4.74
N ARG A 8 9.07 17.65 5.24
CA ARG A 8 9.08 17.32 6.68
C ARG A 8 9.61 15.92 6.94
N HIS A 9 9.98 15.63 8.19
CA HIS A 9 10.31 14.28 8.62
C HIS A 9 9.05 13.41 8.59
N THR A 10 9.13 12.25 7.94
CA THR A 10 7.99 11.36 7.78
C THR A 10 8.41 9.92 8.03
N LEU A 11 7.46 9.16 8.55
CA LEU A 11 7.51 7.71 8.67
C LEU A 11 6.55 7.11 7.64
N LYS A 12 6.88 5.91 7.19
CA LYS A 12 6.11 5.17 6.20
C LYS A 12 5.95 3.73 6.66
N THR A 13 4.73 3.22 6.47
CA THR A 13 4.36 1.84 6.72
C THR A 13 3.60 1.34 5.50
N GLN A 14 3.98 0.17 4.98
CA GLN A 14 3.30 -0.53 3.91
C GLN A 14 2.22 -1.44 4.48
N LEU A 15 1.07 -1.47 3.80
CA LEU A 15 -0.08 -2.31 4.14
C LEU A 15 -0.40 -3.25 2.98
N VAL A 16 -0.74 -4.50 3.31
CA VAL A 16 -1.39 -5.44 2.39
C VAL A 16 -2.81 -5.66 2.87
N VAL A 17 -3.77 -5.49 1.96
CA VAL A 17 -5.19 -5.53 2.26
C VAL A 17 -5.87 -6.45 1.25
N ASN A 18 -6.79 -7.30 1.71
CA ASN A 18 -7.55 -8.18 0.81
C ASN A 18 -8.72 -7.44 0.13
N GLY A 19 -9.40 -8.12 -0.80
CA GLY A 19 -10.54 -7.54 -1.52
C GLY A 19 -11.76 -7.17 -0.66
N ARG A 20 -11.81 -7.60 0.60
CA ARG A 20 -12.86 -7.28 1.58
C ARG A 20 -12.45 -6.18 2.56
N GLY A 21 -11.24 -5.63 2.44
CA GLY A 21 -10.73 -4.58 3.33
C GLY A 21 -10.06 -5.08 4.61
N LYS A 22 -9.87 -6.40 4.79
CA LYS A 22 -9.09 -6.95 5.92
C LYS A 22 -7.60 -6.66 5.68
N ILE A 23 -6.95 -6.07 6.67
CA ILE A 23 -5.49 -5.86 6.69
C ILE A 23 -4.83 -7.21 6.97
N LEU A 24 -4.00 -7.68 6.04
CA LEU A 24 -3.30 -8.96 6.11
C LEU A 24 -1.86 -8.82 6.61
N HIS A 25 -1.19 -7.72 6.25
CA HIS A 25 0.20 -7.50 6.60
C HIS A 25 0.49 -6.00 6.80
N ILE A 26 1.40 -5.71 7.72
CA ILE A 26 1.89 -4.38 8.07
C ILE A 26 3.40 -4.46 8.19
N SER A 27 4.11 -3.68 7.38
CA SER A 27 5.57 -3.65 7.40
C SER A 27 6.13 -3.08 8.69
N LYS A 28 7.45 -3.18 8.85
CA LYS A 28 8.19 -2.29 9.75
C LYS A 28 8.03 -0.83 9.32
N THR A 29 8.35 0.06 10.24
CA THR A 29 8.38 1.49 9.98
C THR A 29 9.66 1.86 9.24
N TYR A 30 9.51 2.61 8.15
CA TYR A 30 10.61 3.11 7.35
C TYR A 30 10.64 4.63 7.29
N PRO A 31 11.81 5.26 7.10
CA PRO A 31 11.88 6.66 6.70
C PRO A 31 11.03 6.92 5.45
N GLY A 32 10.23 8.00 5.45
CA GLY A 32 9.31 8.29 4.35
C GLY A 32 9.98 8.67 3.03
N SER A 33 11.31 8.89 3.03
CA SER A 33 12.14 9.05 1.84
C SER A 33 12.36 7.74 1.07
N ILE A 34 12.20 6.58 1.71
CA ILE A 34 12.40 5.28 1.06
C ILE A 34 11.27 5.02 0.07
N HIS A 35 11.61 4.57 -1.14
CA HIS A 35 10.63 4.25 -2.18
C HIS A 35 9.73 3.08 -1.78
N ASP A 36 8.45 3.10 -2.18
CA ASP A 36 7.45 2.10 -1.79
C ASP A 36 7.86 0.69 -2.24
N TYR A 37 8.42 0.56 -3.45
CA TYR A 37 8.93 -0.72 -3.93
C TYR A 37 10.18 -1.21 -3.16
N ALA A 38 11.01 -0.30 -2.64
CA ALA A 38 12.14 -0.71 -1.82
C ALA A 38 11.67 -1.29 -0.48
N VAL A 39 10.62 -0.72 0.12
CA VAL A 39 9.96 -1.30 1.30
C VAL A 39 9.39 -2.69 0.97
N PHE A 40 8.69 -2.81 -0.16
CA PHE A 40 8.13 -4.10 -0.63
C PHE A 40 9.19 -5.21 -0.75
N LYS A 41 10.37 -4.89 -1.29
CA LYS A 41 11.49 -5.84 -1.37
C LYS A 41 12.06 -6.18 0.01
N LYS A 42 12.32 -5.17 0.85
CA LYS A 42 12.91 -5.36 2.20
C LYS A 42 12.02 -6.19 3.12
N GLU A 43 10.71 -6.04 2.99
CA GLU A 43 9.71 -6.79 3.76
C GLU A 43 9.41 -8.17 3.16
N ARG A 44 10.05 -8.53 2.03
CA ARG A 44 9.82 -9.79 1.32
C ARG A 44 8.32 -10.02 1.02
N THR A 45 7.59 -8.94 0.79
CA THR A 45 6.12 -8.96 0.65
C THR A 45 5.69 -9.84 -0.53
N ALA A 46 6.47 -9.88 -1.61
CA ALA A 46 6.21 -10.75 -2.77
C ALA A 46 6.16 -12.24 -2.39
N GLU A 47 7.04 -12.67 -1.49
CA GLU A 47 7.20 -14.06 -1.09
C GLU A 47 6.10 -14.51 -0.12
N ALA A 48 5.57 -13.56 0.66
CA ALA A 48 4.45 -13.79 1.56
C ALA A 48 3.10 -13.85 0.82
N ILE A 49 3.01 -13.39 -0.42
CA ILE A 49 1.78 -13.44 -1.22
C ILE A 49 1.64 -14.83 -1.85
N PRO A 50 0.51 -15.54 -1.65
CA PRO A 50 0.29 -16.83 -2.30
C PRO A 50 0.31 -16.68 -3.83
N LYS A 51 1.03 -17.56 -4.53
CA LYS A 51 1.24 -17.49 -6.00
C LYS A 51 -0.05 -17.42 -6.82
N GLN A 52 -1.13 -18.00 -6.32
CA GLN A 52 -2.45 -18.03 -6.96
C GLN A 52 -3.24 -16.72 -6.77
N SER A 53 -2.76 -15.82 -5.92
CA SER A 53 -3.44 -14.56 -5.60
C SER A 53 -3.11 -13.47 -6.61
N ARG A 54 -4.14 -12.74 -7.04
CA ARG A 54 -3.97 -11.52 -7.84
C ARG A 54 -3.71 -10.34 -6.91
N SER A 55 -2.57 -9.70 -7.11
CA SER A 55 -2.15 -8.51 -6.37
C SER A 55 -2.38 -7.26 -7.20
N TYR A 56 -2.65 -6.16 -6.52
CA TYR A 56 -2.92 -4.87 -7.16
C TYR A 56 -2.07 -3.81 -6.48
N GLY A 57 -1.39 -2.98 -7.27
CA GLY A 57 -0.59 -1.87 -6.73
C GLY A 57 -0.68 -0.63 -7.59
N ASP A 58 0.08 0.38 -7.21
CA ASP A 58 0.18 1.63 -7.94
C ASP A 58 1.47 1.73 -8.74
N LYS A 59 1.69 2.87 -9.40
CA LYS A 59 2.89 3.07 -10.23
C LYS A 59 4.19 3.09 -9.41
N GLY A 60 4.13 3.21 -8.09
CA GLY A 60 5.27 3.06 -7.19
C GLY A 60 5.82 1.64 -7.12
N PHE A 61 5.15 0.66 -7.74
CA PHE A 61 5.57 -0.74 -7.79
C PHE A 61 6.01 -1.17 -9.21
N ILE A 62 6.32 -0.23 -10.09
CA ILE A 62 6.90 -0.54 -11.40
C ILE A 62 8.20 -1.35 -11.20
N GLY A 63 8.29 -2.49 -11.88
CA GLY A 63 9.41 -3.43 -11.75
C GLY A 63 9.04 -4.74 -11.05
N VAL A 64 7.95 -4.80 -10.27
CA VAL A 64 7.52 -6.03 -9.55
C VAL A 64 7.45 -7.24 -10.47
N ASN A 65 6.75 -7.14 -11.60
CA ASN A 65 6.58 -8.28 -12.51
C ASN A 65 7.89 -8.73 -13.18
N LYS A 66 8.88 -7.85 -13.27
CA LYS A 66 10.20 -8.20 -13.80
C LYS A 66 11.01 -8.96 -12.76
N ASP A 67 11.00 -8.48 -11.52
CA ASP A 67 11.80 -9.06 -10.44
C ASP A 67 11.13 -10.31 -9.82
N TYR A 68 9.81 -10.44 -9.93
CA TYR A 68 9.00 -11.54 -9.41
C TYR A 68 8.06 -12.08 -10.50
N PRO A 69 8.56 -12.81 -11.51
CA PRO A 69 7.76 -13.25 -12.66
C PRO A 69 6.64 -14.25 -12.28
N GLY A 70 6.77 -14.95 -11.15
CA GLY A 70 5.74 -15.87 -10.64
C GLY A 70 4.61 -15.22 -9.86
N LEU A 71 4.61 -13.89 -9.72
CA LEU A 71 3.60 -13.14 -8.98
C LEU A 71 2.64 -12.43 -9.95
N ASP A 72 1.34 -12.72 -9.88
CA ASP A 72 0.33 -11.94 -10.63
C ASP A 72 0.13 -10.57 -9.98
N PHE A 73 0.96 -9.59 -10.34
CA PHE A 73 0.88 -8.21 -9.84
C PHE A 73 0.39 -7.25 -10.93
N ARG A 74 -0.82 -6.71 -10.75
CA ARG A 74 -1.46 -5.80 -11.71
C ARG A 74 -1.14 -4.35 -11.39
N LEU A 75 -0.50 -3.68 -12.34
CA LEU A 75 -0.10 -2.28 -12.27
C LEU A 75 -0.85 -1.43 -13.30
N PRO A 76 -1.11 -0.14 -13.03
CA PRO A 76 -1.73 0.74 -14.02
C PRO A 76 -0.82 0.93 -15.23
N ILE A 77 -1.39 0.83 -16.43
CA ILE A 77 -0.69 1.10 -17.68
C ILE A 77 -0.43 2.59 -17.79
N LYS A 78 0.85 2.97 -17.96
CA LYS A 78 1.32 4.36 -17.99
C LYS A 78 1.67 4.78 -19.42
N ARG A 79 1.33 6.02 -19.78
CA ARG A 79 1.92 6.70 -20.93
C ARG A 79 3.42 6.93 -20.70
N ASN A 80 4.23 6.77 -21.73
CA ASN A 80 5.67 7.02 -21.67
C ASN A 80 6.15 7.71 -22.97
N ARG A 81 7.47 7.89 -23.13
CA ARG A 81 8.04 8.52 -24.33
C ARG A 81 7.62 7.80 -25.62
N PHE A 82 7.53 6.47 -25.58
CA PHE A 82 7.22 5.62 -26.73
C PHE A 82 5.71 5.36 -26.90
N LYS A 83 4.93 5.47 -25.82
CA LYS A 83 3.49 5.24 -25.77
C LYS A 83 2.76 6.49 -25.29
N LYS A 84 2.41 7.35 -26.24
CA LYS A 84 1.76 8.65 -25.97
C LYS A 84 0.26 8.53 -25.68
N THR A 85 -0.41 7.58 -26.31
CA THR A 85 -1.87 7.36 -26.16
C THR A 85 -2.14 6.03 -25.47
N LEU A 86 -3.23 5.99 -24.69
CA LEU A 86 -3.76 4.74 -24.13
C LEU A 86 -4.93 4.30 -24.99
N THR A 87 -4.97 3.02 -25.33
CA THR A 87 -6.09 2.45 -26.05
C THR A 87 -7.36 2.44 -25.18
N ARG A 88 -8.52 2.24 -25.79
CA ARG A 88 -9.79 2.11 -25.06
C ARG A 88 -9.74 0.98 -24.04
N SER A 89 -9.18 -0.18 -24.40
CA SER A 89 -9.05 -1.34 -23.51
C SER A 89 -8.15 -1.04 -22.31
N GLU A 90 -7.05 -0.32 -22.50
CA GLU A 90 -6.13 0.06 -21.41
C GLU A 90 -6.75 1.06 -20.45
N LYS A 91 -7.53 2.01 -20.96
CA LYS A 91 -8.31 2.92 -20.12
C LYS A 91 -9.30 2.13 -19.27
N ILE A 92 -10.05 1.20 -19.86
CA ILE A 92 -10.98 0.33 -19.14
C ILE A 92 -10.26 -0.49 -18.07
N PHE A 93 -9.10 -1.07 -18.40
CA PHE A 93 -8.28 -1.80 -17.43
C PHE A 93 -7.85 -0.91 -16.25
N ASN A 94 -7.32 0.27 -16.53
CA ASN A 94 -6.92 1.22 -15.50
C ASN A 94 -8.10 1.65 -14.61
N THR A 95 -9.28 1.86 -15.20
CA THR A 95 -10.51 2.16 -14.44
C THR A 95 -10.92 1.01 -13.53
N LYS A 96 -10.90 -0.24 -14.02
CA LYS A 96 -11.18 -1.43 -13.20
C LYS A 96 -10.17 -1.57 -12.05
N LEU A 97 -8.89 -1.33 -12.33
CA LEU A 97 -7.82 -1.37 -11.34
C LEU A 97 -8.01 -0.28 -10.27
N ALA A 98 -8.36 0.95 -10.68
CA ALA A 98 -8.66 2.04 -9.75
C ALA A 98 -9.83 1.67 -8.82
N LYS A 99 -10.93 1.11 -9.35
CA LYS A 99 -12.06 0.63 -8.54
C LYS A 99 -11.65 -0.41 -7.51
N LYS A 100 -10.76 -1.36 -7.86
CA LYS A 100 -10.24 -2.34 -6.90
C LYS A 100 -9.41 -1.70 -5.78
N ARG A 101 -8.64 -0.65 -6.12
CA ARG A 101 -7.80 0.06 -5.14
C ARG A 101 -8.58 0.92 -4.15
N VAL A 102 -9.81 1.31 -4.46
CA VAL A 102 -10.70 2.05 -3.53
C VAL A 102 -10.84 1.34 -2.18
N VAL A 103 -10.81 0.00 -2.16
CA VAL A 103 -10.83 -0.79 -0.91
C VAL A 103 -9.67 -0.42 0.01
N VAL A 104 -8.47 -0.27 -0.54
CA VAL A 104 -7.28 0.13 0.23
C VAL A 104 -7.44 1.56 0.76
N GLU A 105 -7.98 2.47 -0.05
CA GLU A 105 -8.23 3.85 0.35
C GLU A 105 -9.26 3.94 1.48
N HIS A 106 -10.32 3.13 1.44
CA HIS A 106 -11.29 3.01 2.52
C HIS A 106 -10.65 2.50 3.82
N VAL A 107 -9.75 1.52 3.74
CA VAL A 107 -9.02 1.02 4.91
C VAL A 107 -8.09 2.09 5.48
N ILE A 108 -7.35 2.80 4.64
CA ILE A 108 -6.51 3.93 5.07
C ILE A 108 -7.37 5.02 5.71
N SER A 109 -8.55 5.30 5.18
CA SER A 109 -9.51 6.25 5.77
C SER A 109 -9.95 5.81 7.17
N LYS A 110 -10.28 4.52 7.36
CA LYS A 110 -10.62 3.95 8.68
C LYS A 110 -9.45 4.07 9.67
N LEU A 111 -8.24 3.75 9.23
CA LEU A 111 -7.02 3.90 10.02
C LEU A 111 -6.78 5.37 10.44
N LYS A 112 -7.02 6.31 9.53
CA LYS A 112 -6.88 7.75 9.80
C LYS A 112 -7.96 8.33 10.73
N LYS A 113 -9.01 7.58 11.09
CA LYS A 113 -9.91 8.03 12.16
C LYS A 113 -9.22 8.10 13.52
N TYR A 114 -8.13 7.37 13.69
CA TYR A 114 -7.28 7.46 14.88
C TYR A 114 -6.33 8.64 14.71
N THR A 115 -6.34 9.57 15.66
CA THR A 115 -5.52 10.80 15.64
C THR A 115 -4.03 10.50 15.49
N PHE A 116 -3.57 9.36 16.04
CA PHE A 116 -2.22 8.80 15.86
C PHE A 116 -1.78 8.73 14.38
N LEU A 117 -2.68 8.38 13.45
CA LEU A 117 -2.39 8.28 12.00
C LEU A 117 -2.85 9.48 11.19
N ALA A 118 -3.77 10.30 11.72
CA ALA A 118 -4.25 11.51 11.04
C ALA A 118 -3.37 12.75 11.28
N GLN A 119 -2.81 12.88 12.48
CA GLN A 119 -2.06 14.07 12.89
C GLN A 119 -0.55 13.81 12.93
N VAL A 120 0.20 14.87 13.25
CA VAL A 120 1.65 14.76 13.49
C VAL A 120 1.86 13.90 14.73
N PHE A 121 2.49 12.74 14.53
CA PHE A 121 2.89 11.85 15.61
C PHE A 121 3.97 12.53 16.47
N ARG A 122 3.72 12.62 17.78
CA ARG A 122 4.63 13.23 18.77
C ARG A 122 5.13 12.24 19.82
N GLY A 123 4.83 10.95 19.66
CA GLY A 123 5.24 9.90 20.59
C GLY A 123 6.63 9.32 20.29
N LYS A 124 6.97 8.24 20.99
CA LYS A 124 8.25 7.53 20.82
C LYS A 124 8.26 6.77 19.48
N ILE A 125 9.23 7.07 18.61
CA ILE A 125 9.36 6.39 17.31
C ILE A 125 9.57 4.87 17.47
N ALA A 126 10.23 4.45 18.56
CA ALA A 126 10.44 3.03 18.87
C ALA A 126 9.12 2.24 19.05
N SER A 127 8.06 2.85 19.61
CA SER A 127 6.77 2.19 19.78
C SER A 127 5.87 2.28 18.55
N TYR A 128 6.16 3.21 17.63
CA TYR A 128 5.28 3.56 16.50
C TYR A 128 4.77 2.35 15.71
N ASN A 129 5.63 1.38 15.42
CA ASN A 129 5.25 0.18 14.67
C ASN A 129 4.23 -0.66 15.44
N GLN A 130 4.48 -0.89 16.74
CA GLN A 130 3.58 -1.66 17.58
C GLN A 130 2.23 -0.96 17.73
N ASP A 131 2.25 0.36 17.97
CA ASP A 131 1.05 1.18 18.07
C ASP A 131 0.24 1.15 16.76
N PHE A 132 0.91 1.24 15.61
CA PHE A 132 0.27 1.10 14.30
C PHE A 132 -0.40 -0.27 14.16
N LYS A 133 0.31 -1.35 14.51
CA LYS A 133 -0.23 -2.72 14.45
C LYS A 133 -1.46 -2.88 15.34
N ASN A 134 -1.42 -2.33 16.56
CA ASN A 134 -2.55 -2.35 17.49
C ASN A 134 -3.77 -1.61 16.91
N ILE A 135 -3.57 -0.45 16.27
CA ILE A 135 -4.66 0.27 15.60
C ILE A 135 -5.23 -0.55 14.45
N ALA A 136 -4.37 -1.19 13.66
CA ALA A 136 -4.82 -1.99 12.54
C ALA A 136 -5.56 -3.28 12.96
N THR A 137 -5.17 -3.92 14.07
CA THR A 137 -5.93 -5.03 14.65
C THR A 137 -7.30 -4.56 15.14
N LEU A 138 -7.41 -3.39 15.78
CA LEU A 138 -8.70 -2.80 16.16
C LEU A 138 -9.58 -2.51 14.94
N VAL A 139 -9.00 -1.98 13.85
CA VAL A 139 -9.73 -1.78 12.59
C VAL A 139 -10.22 -3.10 12.02
N ASN A 140 -9.38 -4.13 11.99
CA ASN A 140 -9.78 -5.48 11.56
C ASN A 140 -10.89 -6.07 12.42
N PHE A 141 -10.81 -5.92 13.75
CA PHE A 141 -11.83 -6.38 14.69
C PHE A 141 -13.18 -5.71 14.40
N ARG A 142 -13.19 -4.39 14.24
CA ARG A 142 -14.41 -3.63 13.90
C ARG A 142 -14.97 -4.00 12.53
N LEU A 143 -14.13 -4.36 11.56
CA LEU A 143 -14.58 -4.84 10.25
C LEU A 143 -15.27 -6.20 10.36
N ALA A 144 -14.79 -7.09 11.23
CA ALA A 144 -15.38 -8.40 11.44
C ALA A 144 -16.72 -8.33 12.20
N SER A 145 -16.90 -7.37 13.10
CA SER A 145 -18.16 -7.17 13.83
C SER A 145 -19.26 -6.49 13.01
N ALA A 146 -18.94 -5.97 11.82
CA ALA A 146 -19.88 -5.25 10.95
C ALA A 146 -20.41 -6.14 9.81
N THR A 147 -20.03 -7.41 9.78
CA THR A 147 -20.45 -8.45 8.83
C THR A 147 -21.20 -9.54 9.57
#